data_AF-A0A1Q7Y908-F1
#
_entry.id   AF-A0A1Q7Y908-F1
#
_cell.length_a   1.000
_cell.length_b   1.000
_cell.length_c   1.000
_cell.angle_alpha   90.00
_cell.angle_beta   90.00
_cell.angle_gamma   90.00
#
_symmetry.space_group_name_H-M   'P 1'
#
loop_
_entity.id
_entity.type
_entity.pdbx_description
1 polymer ?
#
loop_
_entity_poly.entity_id
_entity_poly.type
_entity_poly.pdbx_seq_one_letter_code
_entity_poly.pdbx_strand_id
1 'polypeptide(L)'
;MDLMRLQPDSEHPHGLCDRDFDSLFTQDKPIIFAFHGYPWLIHRLAYRRRNHVNLHVRGYKEEGTITTPFDMTVLNDMDRFHLVQDVIERLPQLAGRGDDLKDEMRNRLLEHRQYITRHGEDMPLVRDWRWHAHPAPGPLSR
;
A
#
# COMPACT_ATOMS: atom_id res chain seq x y z
N MET A 1 12.80 11.33 0.80
CA MET A 1 11.88 10.85 1.85
C MET A 1 12.73 10.55 3.09
N ASP A 2 12.33 11.01 4.27
CA ASP A 2 13.06 10.76 5.53
C ASP A 2 12.27 9.77 6.37
N LEU A 3 12.77 8.53 6.47
CA LEU A 3 12.09 7.45 7.18
C LEU A 3 12.09 7.67 8.70
N MET A 4 13.09 8.41 9.22
CA MET A 4 13.22 8.66 10.66
C MET A 4 12.09 9.53 11.20
N ARG A 5 11.35 10.23 10.32
CA ARG A 5 10.13 10.98 10.68
C ARG A 5 9.02 10.10 11.28
N LEU A 6 9.03 8.79 11.03
CA LEU A 6 8.06 7.89 11.66
C LEU A 6 8.28 7.72 13.17
N GLN A 7 9.51 7.90 13.66
CA GLN A 7 9.82 7.82 15.09
C GLN A 7 9.34 9.06 15.84
N PRO A 8 8.98 8.95 17.13
CA PRO A 8 8.74 10.11 17.98
C PRO A 8 9.93 11.08 17.99
N ASP A 9 9.65 12.37 18.09
CA ASP A 9 10.67 13.42 18.23
C ASP A 9 11.53 13.25 19.51
N SER A 10 10.99 12.58 20.53
CA SER A 10 11.73 12.18 21.73
C SER A 10 12.80 11.09 21.49
N GLU A 11 12.68 10.30 20.42
CA GLU A 11 13.60 9.19 20.09
C GLU A 11 14.60 9.57 18.99
N HIS A 12 14.24 10.51 18.10
CA HIS A 12 15.12 10.95 17.02
C HIS A 12 14.89 12.43 16.69
N PRO A 13 15.95 13.24 16.43
CA PRO A 13 15.79 14.68 16.16
C PRO A 13 14.94 15.04 14.93
N HIS A 14 14.79 14.08 14.01
CA HIS A 14 13.96 14.21 12.81
C HIS A 14 12.55 13.61 13.00
N GLY A 15 12.26 13.03 14.16
CA GLY A 15 10.98 12.40 14.45
C GLY A 15 9.84 13.40 14.41
N LEU A 16 8.65 12.96 13.99
CA LEU A 16 7.45 13.78 14.10
C LEU A 16 6.96 13.80 15.55
N CYS A 17 6.42 14.94 16.00
CA CYS A 17 5.60 14.94 17.20
C CYS A 17 4.32 14.11 16.97
N ASP A 18 3.71 13.59 18.03
CA ASP A 18 2.54 12.71 17.90
C ASP A 18 1.37 13.36 17.18
N ARG A 19 1.13 14.66 17.42
CA ARG A 19 0.07 15.42 16.74
C ARG A 19 0.24 15.43 15.22
N ASP A 20 1.46 15.63 14.75
CA ASP A 20 1.73 15.73 13.31
C ASP A 20 1.68 14.34 12.66
N PHE A 21 2.14 13.30 13.37
CA PHE A 21 1.96 11.91 12.94
C PHE A 21 0.47 11.56 12.81
N ASP A 22 -0.32 11.83 13.85
CA ASP A 22 -1.76 11.55 13.89
C ASP A 22 -2.54 12.32 12.81
N SER A 23 -2.07 13.53 12.44
CA SER A 23 -2.68 14.31 11.36
C SER A 23 -2.46 13.69 9.97
N LEU A 24 -1.37 12.95 9.79
CA LEU A 24 -1.05 12.25 8.53
C LEU A 24 -1.66 10.85 8.46
N PHE A 25 -1.59 10.11 9.57
CA PHE A 25 -1.90 8.68 9.62
C PHE A 25 -3.20 8.37 10.36
N THR A 26 -3.91 9.39 10.82
CA THR A 26 -5.12 9.30 11.64
C THR A 26 -4.87 8.64 12.99
N GLN A 27 -5.84 8.75 13.89
CA GLN A 27 -5.73 8.19 15.25
C GLN A 27 -6.27 6.76 15.35
N ASP A 28 -7.13 6.36 14.41
CA ASP A 28 -8.00 5.19 14.55
C ASP A 28 -8.34 4.48 13.23
N LYS A 29 -8.02 5.04 12.06
CA LYS A 29 -8.36 4.40 10.77
C LYS A 29 -7.26 3.44 10.31
N PRO A 30 -7.60 2.37 9.57
CA PRO A 30 -6.63 1.49 8.92
C PRO A 30 -5.64 2.26 8.04
N ILE A 31 -4.36 1.89 8.12
CA ILE A 31 -3.28 2.45 7.29
C ILE A 31 -2.70 1.31 6.46
N ILE A 32 -2.74 1.43 5.14
CA ILE A 32 -1.95 0.59 4.23
C ILE A 32 -0.66 1.35 3.90
N PHE A 33 0.48 0.75 4.23
CA PHE A 33 1.79 1.35 4.01
C PHE A 33 2.61 0.47 3.07
N ALA A 34 2.80 0.89 1.83
CA ALA A 34 3.68 0.21 0.88
C ALA A 34 5.12 0.71 1.02
N PHE A 35 6.06 -0.18 1.31
CA PHE A 35 7.47 0.15 1.59
C PHE A 35 8.42 -0.76 0.80
N HIS A 36 9.44 -0.21 0.17
CA HIS A 36 10.37 -0.99 -0.68
C HIS A 36 11.27 -1.97 0.08
N GLY A 37 11.46 -1.78 1.39
CA GLY A 37 12.26 -2.65 2.24
C GLY A 37 11.41 -3.59 3.09
N TYR A 38 12.03 -4.16 4.12
CA TYR A 38 11.34 -5.09 5.02
C TYR A 38 10.25 -4.39 5.86
N PRO A 39 9.01 -4.90 5.88
CA PRO A 39 7.90 -4.35 6.67
C PRO A 39 8.22 -4.14 8.15
N TRP A 40 8.99 -5.05 8.74
CA TRP A 40 9.38 -5.02 10.16
C TRP A 40 10.07 -3.74 10.59
N LEU A 41 10.84 -3.10 9.70
CA LEU A 41 11.47 -1.82 10.00
C LEU A 41 10.42 -0.74 10.28
N ILE A 42 9.37 -0.66 9.46
CA ILE A 42 8.31 0.33 9.63
C ILE A 42 7.58 0.11 10.96
N HIS A 43 7.23 -1.14 11.27
CA HIS A 43 6.61 -1.47 12.56
C HIS A 43 7.51 -1.10 13.74
N ARG A 44 8.82 -1.35 13.64
CA ARG A 44 9.79 -0.97 14.67
C ARG A 44 9.89 0.55 14.85
N LEU A 45 9.82 1.34 13.77
CA LEU A 45 9.92 2.79 13.87
C LEU A 45 8.61 3.42 14.40
N ALA A 46 7.47 2.81 14.10
CA ALA A 46 6.15 3.33 14.47
C ALA A 46 5.56 2.74 15.74
N TYR A 47 6.23 1.80 16.44
CA TYR A 47 5.61 1.01 17.52
C TYR A 47 5.03 1.82 18.69
N ARG A 48 5.50 3.05 18.94
CA ARG A 48 4.96 3.95 19.99
C ARG A 48 3.83 4.85 19.49
N ARG A 49 3.54 4.87 18.20
CA ARG A 49 2.54 5.75 17.62
C ARG A 49 1.15 5.26 17.95
N ARG A 50 0.24 6.16 18.30
CA ARG A 50 -1.11 5.82 18.77
C ARG A 50 -1.83 4.80 17.88
N ASN A 51 -1.80 5.00 16.56
CA ASN A 51 -2.53 4.18 15.59
C ASN A 51 -1.69 2.99 15.05
N HIS A 52 -0.57 2.63 15.69
CA HIS A 52 0.34 1.60 15.18
C HIS A 52 -0.31 0.21 15.03
N VAL A 53 -1.37 -0.07 15.81
CA VAL A 53 -2.14 -1.33 15.72
C VAL A 53 -2.88 -1.48 14.37
N ASN A 54 -3.24 -0.36 13.74
CA ASN A 54 -3.92 -0.30 12.45
C ASN A 54 -2.94 -0.10 11.28
N LEU A 55 -1.63 -0.12 11.55
CA LEU A 55 -0.60 0.02 10.53
C LEU A 55 -0.33 -1.33 9.88
N HIS A 56 -0.67 -1.46 8.61
CA HIS A 56 -0.46 -2.67 7.82
C HIS A 56 0.55 -2.39 6.72
N VAL A 57 1.72 -2.99 6.86
CA VAL A 57 2.86 -2.68 6.01
C VAL A 57 3.05 -3.80 4.99
N ARG A 58 3.00 -3.45 3.71
CA ARG A 58 3.45 -4.30 2.61
C ARG A 58 4.86 -3.89 2.22
N GLY A 59 5.70 -4.88 1.95
CA GLY A 59 7.10 -4.64 1.63
C GLY A 59 7.78 -5.88 1.12
N TYR A 60 9.10 -5.79 0.96
CA TYR A 60 9.91 -6.89 0.45
C TYR A 60 9.83 -8.12 1.36
N LYS A 61 9.58 -9.29 0.75
CA LYS A 61 9.38 -10.60 1.37
C LYS A 61 10.46 -11.63 1.02
N GLU A 62 11.56 -11.21 0.40
CA GLU A 62 12.57 -12.11 -0.18
C GLU A 62 12.10 -12.92 -1.39
N GLU A 63 11.01 -12.48 -2.03
CA GLU A 63 10.50 -13.13 -3.22
C GLU A 63 10.98 -12.37 -4.45
N GLY A 64 11.67 -13.07 -5.35
CA GLY A 64 12.26 -12.47 -6.53
C GLY A 64 12.90 -13.48 -7.46
N THR A 65 12.86 -13.19 -8.75
CA THR A 65 13.53 -13.95 -9.80
C THR A 65 13.78 -13.06 -11.01
N ILE A 66 14.36 -13.60 -12.07
CA ILE A 66 14.41 -12.91 -13.37
C ILE A 66 12.98 -12.88 -13.92
N THR A 67 12.33 -11.73 -13.78
CA THR A 67 10.94 -11.50 -14.22
C THR A 67 10.74 -10.02 -14.58
N THR A 68 9.51 -9.65 -14.91
CA THR A 68 9.14 -8.28 -15.30
C THR A 68 9.06 -7.33 -14.08
N PRO A 69 9.21 -6.01 -14.27
CA PRO A 69 9.20 -5.06 -13.15
C PRO A 69 7.93 -5.10 -12.30
N PHE A 70 6.74 -5.21 -12.89
CA PHE A 70 5.51 -5.32 -12.10
C PHE A 70 5.39 -6.68 -11.41
N ASP A 71 5.84 -7.76 -12.06
CA ASP A 71 5.82 -9.09 -11.43
C ASP A 71 6.67 -9.17 -10.17
N MET A 72 7.81 -8.46 -10.12
CA MET A 72 8.59 -8.30 -8.88
C MET A 72 7.75 -7.72 -7.73
N THR A 73 6.80 -6.84 -8.01
CA THR A 73 5.88 -6.31 -6.98
C THR A 73 4.76 -7.30 -6.63
N VAL A 74 4.30 -8.09 -7.60
CA VAL A 74 3.29 -9.15 -7.40
C VAL A 74 3.85 -10.24 -6.48
N LEU A 75 5.10 -10.68 -6.72
CA LEU A 75 5.77 -11.68 -5.89
C LEU A 75 5.88 -11.27 -4.40
N ASN A 76 5.86 -9.97 -4.12
CA ASN A 76 5.96 -9.42 -2.77
C ASN A 76 4.61 -8.92 -2.22
N ASP A 77 3.49 -9.17 -2.90
CA ASP A 77 2.15 -8.64 -2.61
C ASP A 77 2.12 -7.10 -2.47
N MET A 78 2.98 -6.40 -3.19
CA MET A 78 3.11 -4.94 -3.17
C MET A 78 2.45 -4.26 -4.37
N ASP A 79 1.94 -5.04 -5.33
CA ASP A 79 1.29 -4.49 -6.50
C ASP A 79 -0.11 -3.95 -6.18
N ARG A 80 -0.62 -3.12 -7.10
CA ARG A 80 -1.92 -2.44 -6.94
C ARG A 80 -3.10 -3.40 -6.72
N PHE A 81 -3.06 -4.62 -7.24
CA PHE A 81 -4.18 -5.56 -7.10
C PHE A 81 -4.21 -6.15 -5.69
N HIS A 82 -3.06 -6.51 -5.11
CA HIS A 82 -2.99 -6.89 -3.69
C HIS A 82 -3.33 -5.72 -2.76
N LEU A 83 -2.87 -4.50 -3.07
CA LEU A 83 -3.20 -3.32 -2.26
C LEU A 83 -4.70 -2.98 -2.26
N VAL A 84 -5.41 -3.18 -3.38
CA VAL A 84 -6.88 -3.03 -3.41
C VAL A 84 -7.56 -4.07 -2.52
N GLN A 85 -7.11 -5.34 -2.58
CA GLN A 85 -7.65 -6.41 -1.74
C GLN A 85 -7.43 -6.11 -0.24
N ASP A 86 -6.25 -5.61 0.13
CA ASP A 86 -5.93 -5.18 1.49
C ASP A 86 -6.89 -4.09 2.01
N VAL A 87 -7.24 -3.13 1.16
CA VAL A 87 -8.19 -2.07 1.54
C VAL A 87 -9.58 -2.64 1.79
N ILE A 88 -10.06 -3.53 0.91
CA ILE A 88 -11.38 -4.16 1.04
C ILE A 88 -11.48 -4.97 2.33
N GLU A 89 -10.45 -5.75 2.66
CA GLU A 89 -10.43 -6.61 3.86
C GLU A 89 -10.43 -5.82 5.17
N ARG A 90 -9.97 -4.57 5.15
CA ARG A 90 -9.76 -3.77 6.36
C ARG A 90 -10.82 -2.73 6.62
N LEU A 91 -11.72 -2.52 5.67
CA LEU A 91 -12.82 -1.58 5.79
C LEU A 91 -14.12 -2.38 6.00
N PRO A 92 -14.63 -2.50 7.24
CA PRO A 92 -15.82 -3.30 7.53
C PRO A 92 -17.05 -2.88 6.71
N GLN A 93 -17.14 -1.60 6.35
CA GLN A 93 -18.21 -1.07 5.49
C GLN A 93 -18.18 -1.59 4.04
N LEU A 94 -17.07 -2.20 3.62
CA LEU A 94 -16.91 -2.85 2.32
C LEU A 94 -17.16 -4.36 2.37
N ALA A 95 -17.40 -4.94 3.56
CA ALA A 95 -17.73 -6.35 3.68
C ALA A 95 -18.97 -6.70 2.82
N GLY A 96 -18.85 -7.71 1.97
CA GLY A 96 -19.89 -8.12 1.00
C GLY A 96 -20.01 -7.20 -0.22
N ARG A 97 -19.79 -5.89 -0.07
CA ARG A 97 -19.85 -4.92 -1.20
C ARG A 97 -18.60 -4.94 -2.08
N GLY A 98 -17.46 -5.31 -1.50
CA GLY A 98 -16.17 -5.36 -2.18
C GLY A 98 -15.83 -6.70 -2.80
N ASP A 99 -16.66 -7.73 -2.60
CA ASP A 99 -16.33 -9.11 -2.99
C ASP A 99 -16.14 -9.23 -4.52
N ASP A 100 -17.04 -8.65 -5.31
CA ASP A 100 -16.91 -8.63 -6.77
C ASP A 100 -15.60 -7.96 -7.24
N LEU A 101 -15.21 -6.85 -6.59
CA LEU A 101 -13.96 -6.16 -6.92
C LEU A 101 -12.75 -6.98 -6.49
N LYS A 102 -12.82 -7.63 -5.33
CA LYS A 102 -11.78 -8.54 -4.86
C LYS A 102 -11.59 -9.70 -5.84
N ASP A 103 -12.67 -10.25 -6.36
CA ASP A 103 -12.67 -11.31 -7.37
C ASP A 103 -12.07 -10.84 -8.69
N GLU A 104 -12.40 -9.62 -9.12
CA GLU A 104 -11.74 -9.00 -10.27
C GLU A 104 -10.23 -8.91 -10.04
N MET A 105 -9.76 -8.42 -8.89
CA MET A 105 -8.32 -8.30 -8.60
C MET A 105 -7.62 -9.66 -8.64
N ARG A 106 -8.26 -10.72 -8.12
CA ARG A 106 -7.74 -12.10 -8.22
C ARG A 106 -7.64 -12.56 -9.67
N ASN A 107 -8.64 -12.27 -10.49
CA ASN A 107 -8.62 -12.58 -11.92
C ASN A 107 -7.52 -11.80 -12.66
N ARG A 108 -7.28 -10.53 -12.31
CA ARG A 108 -6.16 -9.74 -12.88
C ARG A 108 -4.79 -10.34 -12.56
N LEU A 109 -4.60 -10.90 -11.37
CA LEU A 109 -3.36 -11.58 -11.00
C LEU A 109 -3.16 -12.88 -11.80
N LEU A 110 -4.25 -13.61 -12.05
CA LEU A 110 -4.21 -14.80 -12.93
C LEU A 110 -3.87 -14.44 -14.38
N GLU A 111 -4.51 -13.40 -14.91
CA GLU A 111 -4.26 -12.85 -16.24
C GLU A 111 -2.80 -12.39 -16.38
N HIS A 112 -2.30 -11.64 -15.38
CA HIS A 112 -0.91 -11.19 -15.30
C HIS A 112 0.07 -12.35 -15.43
N ARG A 113 -0.10 -13.39 -14.62
CA ARG A 113 0.81 -14.56 -14.64
C ARG A 113 0.85 -15.23 -16.01
N GLN A 114 -0.30 -15.38 -16.66
CA GLN A 114 -0.39 -15.96 -17.99
C GLN A 114 0.29 -15.06 -19.03
N TYR A 115 0.08 -13.75 -18.95
CA TYR A 115 0.61 -12.77 -19.89
C TYR A 115 2.14 -12.71 -19.84
N ILE A 116 2.74 -12.55 -18.66
CA ILE A 116 4.20 -12.44 -18.53
C ILE A 116 4.90 -13.72 -19.00
N THR A 117 4.28 -14.89 -18.76
CA THR A 117 4.84 -16.19 -19.18
C THR A 117 4.86 -16.30 -20.71
N ARG A 118 3.82 -15.76 -21.37
CA ARG A 118 3.67 -15.83 -22.82
C ARG A 118 4.47 -14.76 -23.57
N HIS A 119 4.58 -13.56 -23.00
CA HIS A 119 5.07 -12.37 -23.70
C HIS A 119 6.42 -11.85 -23.18
N GLY A 120 6.80 -12.19 -21.95
CA GLY A 120 8.04 -11.69 -21.35
C GLY A 120 8.05 -10.19 -21.02
N GLU A 121 6.89 -9.53 -21.07
CA GLU A 121 6.71 -8.13 -20.72
C GLU A 121 5.45 -7.94 -19.84
N ASP A 122 5.39 -6.84 -19.11
CA ASP A 122 4.21 -6.48 -18.30
C ASP A 122 2.98 -6.24 -19.19
N MET A 123 1.80 -6.58 -18.66
CA MET A 123 0.53 -6.37 -19.35
C MET A 123 0.34 -4.91 -19.81
N PRO A 124 -0.35 -4.65 -20.95
CA PRO A 124 -0.67 -3.29 -21.39
C PRO A 124 -1.43 -2.48 -20.33
N LEU A 125 -2.38 -3.12 -19.63
CA LEU A 125 -3.09 -2.51 -18.50
C LEU A 125 -2.13 -1.97 -17.43
N VAL A 126 -0.98 -2.61 -17.27
CA VAL A 126 0.04 -2.21 -16.30
C VAL A 126 0.94 -1.12 -16.85
N ARG A 127 1.54 -1.39 -18.03
CA ARG A 127 2.52 -0.54 -18.69
C ARG A 127 1.96 0.81 -19.14
N ASP A 128 0.72 0.81 -19.64
CA ASP A 128 0.10 1.96 -20.28
C ASP A 128 -0.75 2.78 -19.29
N TRP A 129 -0.86 2.33 -18.04
CA TRP A 129 -1.61 3.03 -17.01
C TRP A 129 -1.02 4.42 -16.73
N ARG A 130 -1.92 5.40 -16.57
CA ARG A 130 -1.55 6.77 -16.22
C ARG A 130 -2.44 7.26 -15.08
N TRP A 131 -1.85 8.11 -14.25
CA TRP A 131 -2.62 8.82 -13.23
C TRP A 131 -3.54 9.84 -13.89
N HIS A 132 -4.84 9.72 -13.63
CA HIS A 132 -5.83 10.73 -13.98
C HIS A 132 -6.19 11.48 -12.70
N ALA A 133 -5.74 12.73 -12.57
CA ALA A 133 -6.08 13.53 -11.41
C ALA A 133 -7.60 13.78 -11.38
N HIS A 134 -8.28 13.34 -10.32
CA HIS A 134 -9.61 13.84 -10.01
C HIS A 134 -9.49 15.33 -9.61
N PRO A 135 -10.34 16.23 -10.15
CA PRO A 135 -10.35 17.60 -9.68
C PRO A 135 -10.64 17.60 -8.17
N ALA A 136 -9.87 18.39 -7.41
CA ALA A 136 -10.07 18.50 -5.97
C ALA A 136 -11.54 18.87 -5.68
N PRO A 137 -12.18 18.26 -4.66
CA PRO A 137 -13.49 18.74 -4.24
C PRO A 137 -13.38 20.22 -3.92
N GLY A 138 -14.29 21.02 -4.50
CA GLY A 138 -14.33 22.47 -4.29
C GLY A 138 -14.43 22.82 -2.80
N PRO A 139 -14.04 24.04 -2.40
CA PRO A 139 -14.01 24.42 -1.00
C PRO A 139 -15.38 24.18 -0.33
N LEU A 140 -15.36 23.52 0.82
CA LEU A 140 -16.53 23.37 1.69
C LEU A 140 -17.06 24.78 2.00
N SER A 141 -18.30 25.06 1.60
CA SER A 141 -18.97 26.30 1.95
C SER A 141 -19.12 26.36 3.48
N ARG A 142 -18.70 27.48 4.06
CA ARG A 142 -18.73 27.74 5.51
C ARG A 142 -20.16 27.78 6.05
#